data_AF-A0AAV4KKX1-F1
#
_entry.id   AF-A0AAV4KKX1-F1
#
_cell.length_a   1.000
_cell.length_b   1.000
_cell.length_c   1.000
_cell.angle_alpha   90.00
_cell.angle_beta   90.00
_cell.angle_gamma   90.00
#
_symmetry.space_group_name_H-M   'P 1'
#
loop_
_entity.id
_entity.type
_entity.pdbx_description
1 polymer ?
#
loop_
_entity_poly.entity_id
_entity_poly.type
_entity_poly.pdbx_seq_one_letter_code
_entity_poly.pdbx_strand_id
1 'polypeptide(L)'
;MPVCNNPSSLPVAGVFVADAGGETVRLGQVPRTQSGSVYVRPPGGGAEWAALPGDLRAPTGEEWARIRVLTTPVLVLSADRGLRPRPEPVPDCTPCAYLVQWFDHCTRRGPQRDESAAVDCAVENRNHPHDPPKMTLKRGAPPEERC
;
A
#
# COMPACT_ATOMS: atom_id res chain seq x y z
N MET A 1 -16.49 34.84 -29.87
CA MET A 1 -16.29 35.13 -28.43
C MET A 1 -14.91 34.59 -28.04
N PRO A 2 -13.87 35.41 -27.84
CA PRO A 2 -12.63 34.89 -27.27
C PRO A 2 -12.81 34.74 -25.75
N VAL A 3 -12.62 33.53 -25.24
CA VAL A 3 -12.58 33.26 -23.81
C VAL A 3 -11.24 33.74 -23.29
N CYS A 4 -11.25 34.76 -22.44
CA CYS A 4 -10.08 35.23 -21.72
C CYS A 4 -9.60 34.13 -20.76
N ASN A 5 -8.50 33.46 -21.10
CA ASN A 5 -7.74 32.66 -20.14
C ASN A 5 -7.16 33.62 -19.10
N ASN A 6 -7.69 33.59 -17.88
CA ASN A 6 -7.22 34.39 -16.76
C ASN A 6 -6.05 33.62 -16.08
N PRO A 7 -4.78 34.04 -16.21
CA PRO A 7 -3.63 33.24 -15.75
C PRO A 7 -3.32 33.40 -14.24
N SER A 8 -4.27 33.83 -13.41
CA SER A 8 -3.99 34.24 -12.02
C SER A 8 -4.93 33.65 -10.97
N SER A 9 -5.45 32.45 -11.21
CA SER A 9 -6.16 31.71 -10.17
C SER A 9 -5.20 30.70 -9.57
N LEU A 10 -4.81 30.89 -8.31
CA LEU A 10 -4.08 29.85 -7.58
C LEU A 10 -4.89 28.54 -7.66
N PRO A 11 -4.24 27.39 -7.95
CA PRO A 11 -4.96 26.13 -8.00
C PRO A 11 -5.61 25.85 -6.65
N VAL A 12 -6.91 25.52 -6.70
CA VAL A 12 -7.71 25.24 -5.50
C VAL A 12 -7.17 23.99 -4.81
N ALA A 13 -7.18 23.97 -3.47
CA ALA A 13 -6.82 22.79 -2.70
C ALA A 13 -7.64 21.57 -3.13
N GLY A 14 -6.98 20.43 -3.28
CA GLY A 14 -7.55 19.17 -3.76
C GLY A 14 -7.42 18.93 -5.26
N VAL A 15 -6.99 19.91 -6.06
CA VAL A 15 -6.83 19.79 -7.52
C VAL A 15 -5.52 19.11 -7.89
N PHE A 16 -5.56 18.26 -8.92
CA PHE A 16 -4.36 17.71 -9.54
C PHE A 16 -3.75 18.69 -10.54
N VAL A 17 -2.44 18.83 -10.48
CA VAL A 17 -1.63 19.75 -11.29
C VAL A 17 -0.43 19.02 -11.87
N ALA A 18 0.04 19.50 -13.02
CA ALA A 18 1.31 19.14 -13.59
C ALA A 18 2.27 20.32 -13.39
N ASP A 19 3.38 20.06 -12.71
CA ASP A 19 4.51 20.98 -12.52
C ASP A 19 5.50 20.76 -13.66
N ALA A 20 5.63 21.78 -14.51
CA ALA A 20 6.50 21.78 -15.67
C ALA A 20 7.75 22.68 -15.47
N GLY A 21 8.04 23.11 -14.24
CA GLY A 21 9.18 24.00 -13.94
C GLY A 21 10.53 23.29 -13.90
N GLY A 22 10.55 21.95 -13.92
CA GLY A 22 11.75 21.13 -13.91
C GLY A 22 12.08 20.47 -15.27
N GLU A 23 13.20 19.74 -15.31
CA GLU A 23 13.62 18.96 -16.50
C GLU A 23 12.61 17.86 -16.88
N THR A 24 11.85 17.37 -15.90
CA THR A 24 10.76 16.41 -16.11
C THR A 24 9.47 16.94 -15.50
N VAL A 25 8.35 16.68 -16.17
CA VAL A 25 7.03 17.06 -15.67
C VAL A 25 6.68 16.19 -14.47
N ARG A 26 6.39 16.85 -13.34
CA ARG A 26 6.00 16.18 -12.09
C ARG A 26 4.50 16.33 -11.88
N LEU A 27 3.82 15.23 -11.58
CA LEU A 27 2.39 15.23 -11.32
C LEU A 27 2.14 15.25 -9.82
N GLY A 28 1.14 16.02 -9.38
CA GLY A 28 0.83 16.11 -7.97
C GLY A 28 -0.53 16.72 -7.66
N GLN A 29 -0.94 16.61 -6.40
CA GLN A 29 -2.15 17.21 -5.88
C GLN A 29 -1.76 18.40 -5.00
N VAL A 30 -2.48 19.52 -5.11
CA VAL A 30 -2.29 20.68 -4.25
C VAL A 30 -3.03 20.43 -2.93
N PRO A 31 -2.35 20.13 -1.80
CA PRO A 31 -3.06 19.90 -0.55
C PRO A 31 -3.46 21.23 0.09
N ARG A 32 -2.63 22.26 -0.03
CA ARG A 32 -2.82 23.62 0.51
C ARG A 32 -2.01 24.65 -0.29
N THR A 33 -2.49 25.90 -0.30
CA THR A 33 -1.75 27.08 -0.78
C THR A 33 -1.42 27.97 0.41
N GLN A 34 -0.17 28.41 0.58
CA GLN A 34 0.23 29.29 1.69
C GLN A 34 1.15 30.41 1.20
N SER A 35 0.80 31.66 1.51
CA SER A 35 1.64 32.85 1.34
C SER A 35 2.31 32.99 -0.05
N GLY A 36 1.57 32.69 -1.13
CA GLY A 36 2.08 32.81 -2.52
C GLY A 36 2.83 31.58 -3.04
N SER A 37 3.10 30.59 -2.18
CA SER A 37 3.69 29.30 -2.55
C SER A 37 2.63 28.22 -2.65
N VAL A 38 2.72 27.40 -3.71
CA VAL A 38 1.87 26.22 -3.88
C VAL A 38 2.68 25.00 -3.47
N TYR A 39 2.19 24.28 -2.47
CA TYR A 39 2.76 22.98 -2.11
C TYR A 39 2.04 21.91 -2.92
N VAL A 40 2.80 20.94 -3.40
CA VAL A 40 2.30 19.85 -4.23
C VAL A 40 2.77 18.53 -3.65
N ARG A 41 1.88 17.55 -3.56
CA ARG A 41 2.16 16.19 -3.09
C ARG A 41 2.05 15.19 -4.25
N PRO A 42 2.92 14.15 -4.35
CA PRO A 42 2.81 13.18 -5.44
C PRO A 42 1.52 12.34 -5.34
N PRO A 43 0.91 11.93 -6.46
CA PRO A 43 -0.18 10.97 -6.48
C PRO A 43 0.38 9.60 -6.07
N GLY A 44 -0.13 9.04 -4.96
CA GLY A 44 0.40 7.82 -4.34
C GLY A 44 1.22 8.06 -3.07
N GLY A 45 1.42 9.31 -2.67
CA GLY A 45 2.17 9.68 -1.46
C GLY A 45 3.65 9.96 -1.74
N GLY A 46 4.38 10.35 -0.69
CA GLY A 46 5.78 10.79 -0.78
C GLY A 46 5.99 12.24 -0.36
N ALA A 47 7.21 12.74 -0.58
CA ALA A 47 7.62 14.07 -0.13
C ALA A 47 6.91 15.18 -0.91
N GLU A 48 6.32 16.13 -0.16
CA GLU A 48 5.76 17.36 -0.71
C GLU A 48 6.88 18.28 -1.23
N TRP A 49 6.62 19.01 -2.32
CA TRP A 49 7.53 20.01 -2.84
C TRP A 49 6.81 21.35 -3.07
N ALA A 50 7.59 22.44 -3.05
CA ALA A 50 7.09 23.75 -3.43
C ALA A 50 7.20 23.94 -4.94
N ALA A 51 6.15 24.45 -5.56
CA ALA A 51 6.10 24.79 -6.99
C ALA A 51 5.66 26.26 -7.15
N LEU A 52 6.16 26.91 -8.20
CA LEU A 52 5.72 28.26 -8.55
C LEU A 52 4.36 28.17 -9.23
N PRO A 53 3.39 29.06 -8.90
CA PRO A 53 2.07 29.05 -9.53
C PRO A 53 2.10 29.11 -11.06
N GLY A 54 3.09 29.81 -11.65
CA GLY A 54 3.23 29.95 -13.11
C GLY A 54 3.71 28.68 -13.81
N ASP A 55 4.35 27.77 -13.09
CA ASP A 55 4.85 26.49 -13.62
C ASP A 55 3.80 25.37 -13.50
N LEU A 56 2.70 25.64 -12.80
CA LEU A 56 1.60 24.72 -12.60
C LEU A 56 0.57 24.88 -13.71
N ARG A 57 0.20 23.77 -14.33
CA ARG A 57 -0.91 23.72 -15.29
C ARG A 57 -1.85 22.56 -15.00
N ALA A 58 -3.02 22.61 -15.63
CA ALA A 58 -3.93 21.47 -15.64
C ALA A 58 -3.24 20.26 -16.30
N PRO A 59 -3.42 19.03 -15.76
CA PRO A 59 -2.89 17.82 -16.36
C PRO A 59 -3.48 17.58 -17.76
N THR A 60 -2.67 17.08 -18.68
CA THR A 60 -3.13 16.60 -19.99
C THR A 60 -3.91 15.29 -19.85
N GLY A 61 -4.57 14.83 -20.92
CA GLY A 61 -5.29 13.55 -20.92
C GLY A 61 -4.40 12.35 -20.58
N GLU A 62 -3.16 12.34 -21.05
CA GLU A 62 -2.17 11.29 -20.75
C GLU A 62 -1.73 11.34 -19.28
N GLU A 63 -1.48 12.54 -18.76
CA GLU A 63 -1.11 12.74 -17.36
C GLU A 63 -2.26 12.36 -16.42
N TRP A 64 -3.50 12.65 -16.82
CA TRP A 64 -4.69 12.17 -16.13
C TRP A 64 -4.78 10.65 -16.11
N ALA A 65 -4.37 9.97 -17.18
CA ALA A 65 -4.31 8.51 -17.20
C ALA A 65 -3.27 7.99 -16.19
N ARG A 66 -2.10 8.62 -16.11
CA ARG A 66 -1.06 8.29 -15.12
C ARG A 66 -1.53 8.57 -13.69
N ILE A 67 -2.17 9.73 -13.43
CA ILE A 67 -2.74 10.07 -12.12
C ILE A 67 -3.75 9.01 -11.69
N ARG A 68 -4.66 8.58 -12.58
CA ARG A 68 -5.62 7.53 -12.26
C ARG A 68 -4.93 6.23 -11.85
N VAL A 69 -3.91 5.80 -12.57
CA VAL A 69 -3.13 4.60 -12.19
C VAL A 69 -2.46 4.78 -10.82
N LEU A 70 -1.77 5.90 -10.60
CA LEU A 70 -1.01 6.17 -9.36
C LEU A 70 -1.90 6.37 -8.13
N THR A 71 -3.13 6.82 -8.32
CA THR A 71 -4.12 7.02 -7.26
C THR A 71 -5.09 5.84 -7.10
N THR A 72 -5.08 4.88 -8.03
CA THR A 72 -5.89 3.67 -7.90
C THR A 72 -5.33 2.89 -6.73
N PRO A 73 -6.11 2.66 -5.65
CA PRO A 73 -5.64 1.82 -4.57
C PRO A 73 -5.33 0.46 -5.17
N VAL A 74 -4.10 -0.02 -4.94
CA VAL A 74 -3.80 -1.42 -5.13
C VAL A 74 -4.66 -2.13 -4.09
N LEU A 75 -5.81 -2.62 -4.54
CA LEU A 75 -6.55 -3.63 -3.82
C LEU A 75 -5.60 -4.81 -3.77
N VAL A 76 -4.84 -4.91 -2.70
CA VAL A 76 -4.31 -6.19 -2.28
C VAL A 76 -5.56 -7.03 -2.13
N LEU A 77 -5.83 -7.86 -3.14
CA LEU A 77 -6.66 -9.03 -2.96
C LEU A 77 -5.88 -9.83 -1.93
N SER A 78 -6.06 -9.49 -0.66
CA SER A 78 -5.88 -10.42 0.43
C SER A 78 -6.80 -11.56 0.03
N ALA A 79 -6.21 -12.55 -0.65
CA ALA A 79 -6.90 -13.72 -1.16
C ALA A 79 -7.61 -14.49 -0.03
N ASP A 80 -7.43 -14.06 1.21
CA ASP A 80 -8.01 -14.54 2.43
C ASP A 80 -8.73 -13.40 3.17
N ARG A 81 -9.90 -12.97 2.66
CA ARG A 81 -10.92 -12.28 3.52
C ARG A 81 -11.47 -13.21 4.62
N GLY A 82 -11.14 -14.50 4.57
CA GLY A 82 -11.15 -15.38 5.73
C GLY A 82 -9.72 -15.60 6.15
N LEU A 83 -9.36 -15.19 7.36
CA LEU A 83 -8.11 -15.62 8.00
C LEU A 83 -7.86 -17.09 7.67
N ARG A 84 -6.61 -17.42 7.28
CA ARG A 84 -6.19 -18.81 7.14
C ARG A 84 -6.69 -19.63 8.32
N PRO A 85 -7.02 -20.92 8.12
CA PRO A 85 -7.48 -21.77 9.20
C PRO A 85 -6.57 -21.62 10.41
N ARG A 86 -7.18 -21.48 11.59
CA ARG A 86 -6.48 -21.38 12.86
C ARG A 86 -5.39 -22.45 12.91
N PRO A 87 -4.12 -22.10 13.17
CA PRO A 87 -3.04 -23.07 13.16
C PRO A 87 -3.26 -24.13 14.25
N GLU A 88 -2.80 -25.36 14.00
CA GLU A 88 -2.86 -26.46 14.98
C GLU A 88 -1.50 -26.63 15.67
N PRO A 89 -1.43 -26.60 17.01
CA PRO A 89 -0.17 -26.86 17.70
C PRO A 89 0.21 -28.34 17.64
N VAL A 90 1.51 -28.64 17.58
CA VAL A 90 1.96 -30.02 17.88
C VAL A 90 1.70 -30.28 19.36
N PRO A 91 1.18 -31.46 19.74
CA PRO A 91 1.05 -31.86 21.14
C PRO A 91 2.35 -31.64 21.91
N ASP A 92 2.24 -31.17 23.15
CA ASP A 92 3.37 -30.94 24.06
C ASP A 92 4.44 -29.93 23.57
N CYS A 93 4.12 -29.12 22.56
CA CYS A 93 4.97 -28.03 22.10
C CYS A 93 4.48 -26.67 22.61
N THR A 94 5.12 -26.17 23.67
CA THR A 94 4.83 -24.85 24.26
C THR A 94 4.90 -23.70 23.25
N PRO A 95 5.94 -23.59 22.39
CA PRO A 95 5.98 -22.55 21.35
C PRO A 95 4.77 -22.60 20.41
N CYS A 96 4.39 -23.79 19.95
CA CYS A 96 3.23 -23.94 19.08
C CYS A 96 1.93 -23.51 19.77
N ALA A 97 1.73 -23.92 21.02
CA ALA A 97 0.56 -23.53 21.80
C ALA A 97 0.50 -22.00 22.00
N TYR A 98 1.64 -21.37 22.27
CA TYR A 98 1.74 -19.93 22.45
C TYR A 98 1.40 -19.15 21.16
N LEU A 99 1.91 -19.59 20.01
CA LEU A 99 1.60 -18.99 18.72
C LEU A 99 0.10 -19.09 18.37
N VAL A 100 -0.56 -20.18 18.74
CA VAL A 100 -2.01 -20.33 18.54
C VAL A 100 -2.80 -19.38 19.45
N GLN A 101 -2.37 -19.18 20.69
CA GLN A 101 -2.99 -18.20 21.59
C GLN A 101 -2.84 -16.75 21.07
N TRP A 102 -1.68 -16.42 20.52
CA TRP A 102 -1.44 -15.12 19.89
C TRP A 102 -2.27 -14.93 18.62
N PHE A 103 -2.39 -15.97 17.79
CA PHE A 103 -3.32 -15.97 16.67
C PHE A 103 -4.75 -15.66 17.13
N ASP A 104 -5.25 -16.35 18.15
CA ASP A 104 -6.58 -16.11 18.70
C ASP A 104 -6.72 -14.68 19.26
N HIS A 105 -5.66 -14.11 19.84
CA HIS A 105 -5.64 -12.72 20.28
C HIS A 105 -5.76 -11.72 19.12
N CYS A 106 -4.93 -11.86 18.08
CA CYS A 106 -4.88 -10.96 16.93
C CYS A 106 -6.13 -11.05 16.05
N THR A 107 -6.84 -12.18 16.08
CA THR A 107 -8.07 -12.39 15.31
C THR A 107 -9.35 -11.98 16.05
N ARG A 108 -9.27 -11.61 17.34
CA ARG A 108 -10.42 -11.07 18.08
C ARG A 108 -10.97 -9.83 17.39
N ARG A 109 -12.30 -9.75 17.28
CA ARG A 109 -12.98 -8.56 16.77
C ARG A 109 -12.72 -7.37 17.69
N GLY A 110 -12.56 -6.19 17.09
CA GLY A 110 -12.40 -4.93 17.81
C GLY A 110 -11.15 -4.17 17.37
N PRO A 111 -10.84 -3.06 18.07
CA PRO A 111 -9.70 -2.21 17.75
C PRO A 111 -8.33 -2.91 17.80
N GLN A 112 -8.24 -4.02 18.54
CA GLN A 112 -7.03 -4.82 18.69
C GLN A 112 -6.87 -5.90 17.61
N ARG A 113 -7.77 -5.94 16.61
CA ARG A 113 -7.66 -6.89 15.50
C ARG A 113 -6.47 -6.54 14.62
N ASP A 114 -5.55 -7.48 14.47
CA ASP A 114 -4.36 -7.36 13.65
C ASP A 114 -4.24 -8.59 12.74
N GLU A 115 -4.65 -8.42 11.48
CA GLU A 115 -4.65 -9.50 10.50
C GLU A 115 -3.23 -9.92 10.09
N SER A 116 -2.29 -8.96 10.05
CA SER A 116 -0.90 -9.25 9.69
C SER A 116 -0.23 -10.09 10.78
N ALA A 117 -0.36 -9.69 12.04
CA ALA A 117 0.19 -10.44 13.16
C ALA A 117 -0.41 -11.86 13.28
N ALA A 118 -1.69 -12.02 12.96
CA ALA A 118 -2.31 -13.35 12.89
C ALA A 118 -1.69 -14.22 11.79
N VAL A 119 -1.41 -13.66 10.60
CA VAL A 119 -0.74 -14.38 9.52
C VAL A 119 0.66 -14.81 9.94
N ASP A 120 1.42 -13.94 10.60
CA ASP A 120 2.77 -14.24 11.09
C ASP A 120 2.75 -15.40 12.08
N CYS A 121 1.83 -15.38 13.06
CA CYS A 121 1.66 -16.49 14.02
C CYS A 121 1.39 -17.83 13.32
N ALA A 122 0.57 -17.83 12.27
CA ALA A 122 0.26 -19.04 11.51
C ALA A 122 1.46 -19.55 10.70
N VAL A 123 2.24 -18.64 10.09
CA VAL A 123 3.46 -18.98 9.34
C VAL A 123 4.52 -19.55 10.29
N GLU A 124 4.76 -18.90 11.42
CA GLU A 124 5.72 -19.35 12.43
C GLU A 124 5.34 -20.72 13.01
N ASN A 125 4.06 -20.93 13.32
CA ASN A 125 3.58 -22.21 13.86
C ASN A 125 3.76 -23.36 12.85
N ARG A 126 3.52 -23.09 11.56
CA ARG A 126 3.72 -24.05 10.47
C ARG A 126 5.20 -24.38 10.28
N ASN A 127 6.08 -23.38 10.37
CA ASN A 127 7.51 -23.51 10.13
C ASN A 127 8.29 -23.98 11.37
N HIS A 128 7.66 -24.01 12.55
CA HIS A 128 8.34 -24.40 13.79
C HIS A 128 8.91 -25.83 13.66
N PRO A 129 10.22 -26.03 13.89
CA PRO A 129 10.86 -27.33 13.70
C PRO A 129 10.29 -28.40 14.63
N HIS A 130 9.99 -29.57 14.06
CA HIS A 130 9.54 -30.77 14.77
C HIS A 130 10.11 -32.03 14.14
N ASP A 131 10.10 -33.13 14.91
CA ASP A 131 10.32 -34.48 14.41
C ASP A 131 9.10 -35.35 14.78
N PRO A 132 8.25 -35.76 13.81
CA PRO A 132 8.34 -35.45 12.37
C PRO A 132 8.03 -33.98 12.05
N PRO A 133 8.53 -33.44 10.93
CA PRO A 133 8.24 -32.06 10.52
C PRO A 133 6.75 -31.84 10.22
N LYS A 134 6.20 -30.71 10.67
CA LYS A 134 4.85 -30.24 10.29
C LYS A 134 4.74 -29.94 8.79
N MET A 135 5.81 -29.43 8.20
CA MET A 135 5.86 -29.19 6.77
C MET A 135 6.34 -30.43 6.03
N THR A 136 5.52 -30.86 5.08
CA THR A 136 5.82 -31.97 4.17
C THR A 136 6.69 -31.57 2.97
N LEU A 137 7.21 -30.33 2.95
CA LEU A 137 8.19 -29.94 1.94
C LEU A 137 9.46 -30.77 2.12
N LYS A 138 9.79 -31.57 1.10
CA LYS A 138 11.02 -32.35 1.07
C LYS A 138 12.20 -31.38 1.11
N ARG A 139 13.03 -31.48 2.17
CA ARG A 139 14.15 -30.56 2.46
C ARG A 139 15.18 -30.41 1.33
N GLY A 140 15.17 -31.29 0.32
CA GLY A 140 16.10 -31.26 -0.81
C GLY A 140 15.50 -31.62 -2.17
N ALA A 141 14.17 -31.59 -2.35
CA ALA A 141 13.59 -31.81 -3.69
C ALA A 141 13.29 -30.46 -4.35
N PRO A 142 13.87 -30.15 -5.53
CA PRO A 142 13.36 -29.05 -6.33
C PRO A 142 11.89 -29.29 -6.68
N PRO A 143 11.09 -28.24 -6.96
CA PRO A 143 9.75 -28.41 -7.50
C PRO A 143 9.84 -29.28 -8.76
N GLU A 144 9.00 -30.31 -8.86
CA GLU A 144 8.95 -31.12 -10.07
C GLU A 144 8.59 -30.20 -11.24
N GLU A 145 9.52 -30.07 -12.21
CA GLU A 145 9.25 -29.37 -13.46
C GLU A 145 8.16 -30.15 -14.19
N ARG A 146 6.94 -29.60 -14.21
CA ARG A 146 5.90 -30.09 -15.10
C ARG A 146 6.27 -29.68 -16.51
N CYS A 147 6.76 -30.62 -17.32
CA CYS A 147 6.85 -30.50 -18.77
C CYS A 147 5.45 -30.38 -19.41
#